data_AF-A0A7M5XD27-F1
#
_entry.id   AF-A0A7M5XD27-F1
#
_cell.length_a   1.000
_cell.length_b   1.000
_cell.length_c   1.000
_cell.angle_alpha   90.00
_cell.angle_beta   90.00
_cell.angle_gamma   90.00
#
_symmetry.space_group_name_H-M   'P 1'
#
loop_
_entity.id
_entity.type
_entity.pdbx_description
1 polymer ?
#
loop_
_entity_poly.entity_id
_entity_poly.type
_entity_poly.pdbx_seq_one_letter_code
_entity_poly.pdbx_strand_id
1 'polypeptide(L)'
;MDNFYVKDKNECFCLKSQDQAINSDGESMQGIVYKQYCNEETYGDSNPLVIKDKKKLKIRKATSTTPILQWPELHIYRLDVKAGEYRLGDIFILPKVDNTITGNYVLSPVNPSDTDIFKVPISYERFWMKFNQAFWRPTCPAGYARFGILATVQDKKPVDGDIYCVNEEYALKGSMVWELIWKWDRDAYNRAVIFKGKSGQPDKTVDLITVLVAPKNTYQSPSQNYHFLSKEFIVEEN
;
A
#
# COMPACT_ATOMS: atom_id res chain seq x y z
N MET A 1 -3.56 38.67 -3.33
CA MET A 1 -4.14 37.69 -2.36
C MET A 1 -5.19 36.99 -3.16
N ASP A 2 -4.79 35.90 -3.77
CA ASP A 2 -5.47 35.43 -4.97
C ASP A 2 -6.45 34.36 -4.50
N ASN A 3 -7.74 34.61 -4.73
CA ASN A 3 -8.80 33.67 -4.40
C ASN A 3 -8.90 32.69 -5.56
N PHE A 4 -8.91 31.39 -5.25
CA PHE A 4 -9.10 30.35 -6.26
C PHE A 4 -10.53 29.82 -6.18
N TYR A 5 -11.09 29.45 -7.32
CA TYR A 5 -12.48 29.03 -7.44
C TYR A 5 -12.57 27.61 -7.95
N VAL A 6 -13.33 26.78 -7.24
CA VAL A 6 -13.73 25.43 -7.67
C VAL A 6 -15.23 25.44 -7.90
N LYS A 7 -15.66 24.87 -9.03
CA LYS A 7 -17.06 24.60 -9.34
C LYS A 7 -17.28 23.09 -9.43
N ASP A 8 -18.03 22.52 -8.50
CA ASP A 8 -18.48 21.12 -8.57
C ASP A 8 -20.00 21.06 -8.68
N LYS A 9 -20.47 20.62 -9.85
CA LYS A 9 -21.82 20.19 -10.28
C LYS A 9 -23.04 21.10 -10.00
N ASN A 10 -23.02 21.99 -9.01
CA ASN A 10 -23.92 23.13 -8.77
C ASN A 10 -23.42 24.08 -7.65
N GLU A 11 -22.31 23.79 -6.95
CA GLU A 11 -21.76 24.67 -5.90
C GLU A 11 -20.45 25.35 -6.34
N CYS A 12 -20.30 26.63 -6.00
CA CYS A 12 -19.07 27.42 -6.18
C CYS A 12 -18.36 27.58 -4.83
N PHE A 13 -17.14 27.08 -4.72
CA PHE A 13 -16.31 27.15 -3.51
C PHE A 13 -15.22 28.21 -3.68
N CYS A 14 -15.21 29.20 -2.79
CA CYS A 14 -14.10 30.14 -2.64
C CYS A 14 -12.97 29.51 -1.82
N LEU A 15 -11.89 29.07 -2.47
CA LEU A 15 -10.68 28.61 -1.82
C LEU A 15 -9.77 29.81 -1.53
N LYS A 16 -9.58 30.10 -0.23
CA LYS A 16 -8.28 30.59 0.24
C LYS A 16 -7.43 29.37 0.55
N SER A 17 -6.20 29.41 0.08
CA SER A 17 -5.47 28.25 -0.42
C SER A 17 -4.98 27.28 0.67
N GLN A 18 -5.73 26.25 1.14
CA GLN A 18 -5.11 25.06 1.80
C GLN A 18 -5.69 23.76 1.31
N ASP A 19 -5.27 23.46 0.11
CA ASP A 19 -4.45 22.29 -0.10
C ASP A 19 -3.28 22.71 -1.00
N GLN A 20 -2.36 21.80 -1.32
CA GLN A 20 -1.33 22.07 -2.34
C GLN A 20 -1.97 22.19 -3.73
N ALA A 21 -2.58 23.34 -4.00
CA ALA A 21 -2.87 23.78 -5.35
C ALA A 21 -1.54 24.03 -6.07
N ILE A 22 -1.36 23.35 -7.20
CA ILE A 22 -0.26 23.60 -8.12
C ILE A 22 -0.78 24.62 -9.14
N ASN A 23 -0.12 25.77 -9.28
CA ASN A 23 -0.49 26.77 -10.29
C ASN A 23 -0.19 26.26 -11.72
N SER A 24 -0.52 27.04 -12.75
CA SER A 24 -0.20 26.72 -14.16
C SER A 24 1.28 26.47 -14.43
N ASP A 25 2.15 26.95 -13.54
CA ASP A 25 3.60 27.02 -13.72
C ASP A 25 4.35 25.97 -12.87
N GLY A 26 3.64 25.21 -12.01
CA GLY A 26 4.18 24.09 -11.23
C GLY A 26 4.43 24.34 -9.74
N GLU A 27 4.04 25.49 -9.17
CA GLU A 27 4.33 25.88 -7.77
C GLU A 27 3.19 25.57 -6.79
N SER A 28 3.51 25.16 -5.53
CA SER A 28 2.53 24.69 -4.53
C SER A 28 2.23 25.70 -3.39
N MET A 29 0.96 25.87 -2.97
CA MET A 29 0.52 26.87 -1.95
C MET A 29 -0.17 26.30 -0.67
N GLN A 30 -0.38 27.10 0.41
CA GLN A 30 -0.97 26.70 1.74
C GLN A 30 -1.68 27.85 2.58
N GLY A 31 -2.74 27.56 3.39
CA GLY A 31 -3.64 28.48 4.18
C GLY A 31 -5.20 28.22 4.22
N ILE A 32 -5.84 27.97 5.38
CA ILE A 32 -7.15 27.26 5.65
C ILE A 32 -8.38 27.47 4.72
N VAL A 33 -9.12 26.38 4.43
CA VAL A 33 -10.42 26.33 3.71
C VAL A 33 -11.65 26.60 4.61
N TYR A 34 -12.58 27.44 4.14
CA TYR A 34 -13.91 27.67 4.74
C TYR A 34 -15.03 27.48 3.70
N LYS A 35 -16.16 26.85 4.06
CA LYS A 35 -17.33 26.78 3.17
C LYS A 35 -18.12 28.09 3.23
N GLN A 36 -17.98 28.94 2.22
CA GLN A 36 -18.76 30.15 2.02
C GLN A 36 -19.40 30.12 0.63
N TYR A 37 -20.71 30.37 0.56
CA TYR A 37 -21.44 30.51 -0.70
C TYR A 37 -21.04 31.83 -1.37
N CYS A 38 -20.60 31.76 -2.63
CA CYS A 38 -20.11 32.92 -3.38
C CYS A 38 -21.07 33.24 -4.54
N ASN A 39 -21.51 34.49 -4.63
CA ASN A 39 -22.46 34.96 -5.65
C ASN A 39 -21.79 35.05 -7.04
N GLU A 40 -22.53 34.72 -8.11
CA GLU A 40 -21.97 34.47 -9.45
C GLU A 40 -21.54 35.73 -10.24
N GLU A 41 -21.93 36.93 -9.83
CA GLU A 41 -21.93 38.14 -10.69
C GLU A 41 -20.56 38.84 -10.91
N THR A 42 -19.41 38.26 -10.55
CA THR A 42 -18.15 39.04 -10.50
C THR A 42 -16.82 38.34 -10.85
N TYR A 43 -16.79 37.31 -11.70
CA TYR A 43 -15.52 36.67 -12.12
C TYR A 43 -15.38 36.46 -13.64
N GLY A 44 -14.18 36.76 -14.17
CA GLY A 44 -13.80 36.56 -15.57
C GLY A 44 -12.68 35.53 -15.74
N ASP A 45 -12.75 34.76 -16.83
CA ASP A 45 -11.75 33.93 -17.56
C ASP A 45 -10.59 33.22 -16.81
N SER A 46 -10.66 33.06 -15.49
CA SER A 46 -9.82 32.11 -14.76
C SER A 46 -10.37 30.69 -14.95
N ASN A 47 -9.60 29.81 -15.59
CA ASN A 47 -9.96 28.39 -15.75
C ASN A 47 -10.29 27.77 -14.38
N PRO A 48 -11.48 27.16 -14.21
CA PRO A 48 -11.86 26.60 -12.92
C PRO A 48 -10.95 25.43 -12.54
N LEU A 49 -10.52 25.40 -11.28
CA LEU A 49 -9.80 24.24 -10.74
C LEU A 49 -10.74 23.03 -10.74
N VAL A 50 -10.46 22.07 -11.63
CA VAL A 50 -11.18 20.80 -11.65
C VAL A 50 -10.67 19.94 -10.50
N ILE A 51 -11.41 19.89 -9.39
CA ILE A 51 -11.23 18.82 -8.41
C ILE A 51 -11.58 17.51 -9.12
N LYS A 52 -10.56 16.68 -9.35
CA LYS A 52 -10.79 15.30 -9.77
C LYS A 52 -11.32 14.53 -8.57
N ASP A 53 -12.46 13.87 -8.74
CA ASP A 53 -12.99 12.93 -7.77
C ASP A 53 -11.89 11.91 -7.41
N LYS A 54 -11.46 11.89 -6.13
CA LYS A 54 -10.44 10.97 -5.64
C LYS A 54 -10.95 9.53 -5.82
N LYS A 55 -10.35 8.82 -6.78
CA LYS A 55 -10.57 7.39 -7.04
C LYS A 55 -10.53 6.58 -5.75
N LYS A 56 -11.36 5.55 -5.68
CA LYS A 56 -11.52 4.72 -4.49
C LYS A 56 -11.14 3.27 -4.76
N LEU A 57 -10.62 2.64 -3.72
CA LEU A 57 -10.25 1.24 -3.66
C LEU A 57 -11.25 0.51 -2.78
N LYS A 58 -11.71 -0.64 -3.23
CA LYS A 58 -12.34 -1.62 -2.36
C LYS A 58 -11.28 -2.45 -1.66
N ILE A 59 -11.55 -2.81 -0.41
CA ILE A 59 -10.72 -3.76 0.34
C ILE A 59 -11.55 -4.97 0.74
N ARG A 60 -11.01 -6.16 0.48
CA ARG A 60 -11.61 -7.43 0.89
C ARG A 60 -10.61 -8.27 1.65
N LYS A 61 -11.00 -8.74 2.83
CA LYS A 61 -10.22 -9.75 3.56
C LYS A 61 -10.27 -11.06 2.77
N ALA A 62 -9.11 -11.55 2.36
CA ALA A 62 -9.01 -12.82 1.66
C ALA A 62 -8.38 -13.87 2.57
N THR A 63 -8.65 -15.13 2.25
CA THR A 63 -8.04 -16.29 2.87
C THR A 63 -7.51 -17.20 1.77
N SER A 64 -6.62 -18.11 2.14
CA SER A 64 -6.30 -19.29 1.34
C SER A 64 -6.16 -20.46 2.30
N THR A 65 -6.60 -21.64 1.89
CA THR A 65 -6.58 -22.85 2.70
C THR A 65 -5.27 -23.63 2.58
N THR A 66 -4.51 -23.40 1.50
CA THR A 66 -3.32 -24.18 1.16
C THR A 66 -2.07 -23.32 1.33
N PRO A 67 -1.14 -23.65 2.25
CA PRO A 67 0.11 -22.91 2.36
C PRO A 67 0.99 -23.20 1.13
N ILE A 68 1.62 -22.16 0.58
CA ILE A 68 2.65 -22.29 -0.45
C ILE A 68 3.96 -22.81 0.14
N LEU A 69 4.25 -22.49 1.42
CA LEU A 69 5.40 -22.99 2.18
C LEU A 69 4.97 -23.36 3.59
N GLN A 70 5.49 -24.48 4.10
CA GLN A 70 5.17 -24.97 5.44
C GLN A 70 6.44 -25.36 6.20
N TRP A 71 6.72 -24.65 7.30
CA TRP A 71 7.72 -25.01 8.31
C TRP A 71 7.06 -25.16 9.69
N PRO A 72 7.67 -25.90 10.64
CA PRO A 72 7.09 -26.13 11.97
C PRO A 72 6.78 -24.87 12.81
N GLU A 73 7.34 -23.71 12.43
CA GLU A 73 7.22 -22.44 13.14
C GLU A 73 6.63 -21.32 12.28
N LEU A 74 6.38 -21.57 10.99
CA LEU A 74 5.88 -20.59 10.04
C LEU A 74 5.22 -21.27 8.85
N HIS A 75 3.96 -20.92 8.58
CA HIS A 75 3.27 -21.24 7.34
C HIS A 75 3.15 -19.96 6.51
N ILE A 76 3.27 -20.09 5.19
CA ILE A 76 3.14 -18.96 4.25
C ILE A 76 2.05 -19.29 3.24
N TYR A 77 1.10 -18.38 3.06
CA TYR A 77 -0.08 -18.55 2.20
C TYR A 77 -0.08 -17.48 1.10
N ARG A 78 -0.37 -17.89 -0.14
CA ARG A 78 -0.69 -16.96 -1.22
C ARG A 78 -2.20 -16.78 -1.28
N LEU A 79 -2.66 -15.54 -1.34
CA LEU A 79 -4.09 -15.25 -1.39
C LEU A 79 -4.74 -15.70 -2.70
N ASP A 80 -5.98 -16.20 -2.59
CA ASP A 80 -6.84 -16.46 -3.72
C ASP A 80 -7.53 -15.15 -4.17
N VAL A 81 -7.35 -14.79 -5.44
CA VAL A 81 -7.90 -13.59 -6.07
C VAL A 81 -8.92 -13.92 -7.15
N LYS A 82 -9.97 -13.11 -7.21
CA LYS A 82 -10.94 -13.08 -8.30
C LYS A 82 -10.45 -12.18 -9.44
N ALA A 83 -11.11 -12.26 -10.60
CA ALA A 83 -10.86 -11.32 -11.69
C ALA A 83 -11.11 -9.87 -11.23
N GLY A 84 -10.14 -8.98 -11.49
CA GLY A 84 -10.19 -7.58 -11.05
C GLY A 84 -9.68 -7.32 -9.62
N GLU A 85 -9.18 -8.34 -8.92
CA GLU A 85 -8.53 -8.20 -7.60
C GLU A 85 -7.01 -8.30 -7.69
N TYR A 86 -6.33 -7.55 -6.83
CA TYR A 86 -4.88 -7.33 -6.84
C TYR A 86 -4.28 -7.70 -5.48
N ARG A 87 -3.24 -8.54 -5.49
CA ARG A 87 -2.50 -8.97 -4.29
C ARG A 87 -1.38 -8.01 -3.94
N LEU A 88 -1.19 -7.75 -2.65
CA LEU A 88 -0.11 -6.92 -2.12
C LEU A 88 1.06 -7.72 -1.52
N GLY A 89 0.92 -9.04 -1.39
CA GLY A 89 1.95 -9.95 -0.89
C GLY A 89 1.38 -11.24 -0.32
N ASP A 90 2.27 -12.15 0.05
CA ASP A 90 1.92 -13.40 0.75
C ASP A 90 1.70 -13.17 2.26
N ILE A 91 0.99 -14.09 2.91
CA ILE A 91 0.64 -14.04 4.35
C ILE A 91 1.53 -14.97 5.15
N PHE A 92 1.97 -14.53 6.32
CA PHE A 92 2.88 -15.26 7.20
C PHE A 92 2.15 -15.58 8.52
N ILE A 93 2.03 -16.86 8.88
CA ILE A 93 1.26 -17.33 10.04
C ILE A 93 2.11 -18.22 10.94
N LEU A 94 2.11 -17.94 12.24
CA LEU A 94 2.82 -18.72 13.25
C LEU A 94 1.90 -19.80 13.84
N PRO A 95 2.17 -21.11 13.63
CA PRO A 95 1.27 -22.18 14.09
C PRO A 95 1.09 -22.26 15.61
N LYS A 96 2.02 -21.67 16.38
CA LYS A 96 2.07 -21.78 17.85
C LYS A 96 1.38 -20.65 18.62
N VAL A 97 1.05 -19.53 17.96
CA VAL A 97 0.69 -18.30 18.68
C VAL A 97 -0.82 -18.11 18.84
N ASP A 98 -1.65 -18.48 17.85
CA ASP A 98 -3.12 -18.37 18.00
C ASP A 98 -3.98 -19.10 16.96
N ASN A 99 -3.42 -19.69 15.89
CA ASN A 99 -4.15 -20.15 14.68
C ASN A 99 -5.04 -19.10 13.98
N THR A 100 -5.21 -17.90 14.53
CA THR A 100 -5.96 -16.82 13.90
C THR A 100 -5.23 -16.34 12.66
N ILE A 101 -5.80 -16.69 11.49
CA ILE A 101 -5.39 -16.11 10.22
C ILE A 101 -5.68 -14.61 10.29
N THR A 102 -4.65 -13.82 10.59
CA THR A 102 -4.67 -12.37 10.34
C THR A 102 -4.66 -12.18 8.83
N GLY A 103 -5.85 -12.33 8.23
CA GLY A 103 -6.04 -12.27 6.79
C GLY A 103 -5.51 -10.94 6.27
N ASN A 104 -4.61 -11.05 5.31
CA ASN A 104 -4.16 -9.91 4.52
C ASN A 104 -5.23 -9.61 3.46
N TYR A 105 -5.12 -8.45 2.84
CA TYR A 105 -6.18 -7.91 2.01
C TYR A 105 -5.84 -8.04 0.53
N VAL A 106 -6.87 -8.29 -0.27
CA VAL A 106 -6.86 -8.02 -1.71
C VAL A 106 -7.54 -6.67 -1.95
N LEU A 107 -7.07 -5.93 -2.93
CA LEU A 107 -7.68 -4.67 -3.36
C LEU A 107 -8.34 -4.85 -4.72
N SER A 108 -9.36 -4.04 -4.99
CA SER A 108 -9.88 -3.82 -6.35
C SER A 108 -10.26 -2.34 -6.51
N PRO A 109 -10.24 -1.76 -7.72
CA PRO A 109 -10.73 -0.41 -7.93
C PRO A 109 -12.26 -0.38 -7.78
N VAL A 110 -12.83 0.70 -7.23
CA VAL A 110 -14.29 0.88 -7.19
C VAL A 110 -14.87 1.04 -8.60
N ASN A 111 -14.15 1.73 -9.49
CA ASN A 111 -14.45 1.79 -10.92
C ASN A 111 -13.44 0.90 -11.69
N PRO A 112 -13.86 -0.20 -12.34
CA PRO A 112 -12.97 -1.07 -13.11
C PRO A 112 -12.16 -0.39 -14.22
N SER A 113 -12.53 0.83 -14.62
CA SER A 113 -11.81 1.63 -15.61
C SER A 113 -10.53 2.27 -15.06
N ASP A 114 -10.34 2.30 -13.73
CA ASP A 114 -9.18 2.90 -13.05
C ASP A 114 -7.94 1.98 -13.11
N THR A 115 -7.37 1.87 -14.31
CA THR A 115 -6.26 0.97 -14.68
C THR A 115 -4.85 1.49 -14.32
N ASP A 116 -4.78 2.67 -13.70
CA ASP A 116 -3.58 3.36 -13.22
C ASP A 116 -3.34 3.17 -11.71
N ILE A 117 -4.27 2.58 -10.96
CA ILE A 117 -4.07 2.36 -9.52
C ILE A 117 -3.02 1.26 -9.26
N PHE A 118 -2.97 0.24 -10.11
CA PHE A 118 -2.11 -0.93 -9.97
C PHE A 118 -1.14 -1.09 -11.15
N LYS A 119 0.09 -1.51 -10.85
CA LYS A 119 1.07 -1.96 -11.87
C LYS A 119 1.78 -3.22 -11.42
N VAL A 120 2.19 -4.02 -12.40
CA VAL A 120 3.13 -5.13 -12.17
C VAL A 120 4.50 -4.59 -11.75
N PRO A 121 5.26 -5.30 -10.91
CA PRO A 121 6.66 -4.96 -10.62
C PRO A 121 7.52 -4.98 -11.88
N ILE A 122 8.49 -4.07 -11.98
CA ILE A 122 9.47 -4.06 -13.08
C ILE A 122 10.55 -5.14 -12.92
N SER A 123 10.79 -5.60 -11.69
CA SER A 123 11.69 -6.71 -11.39
C SER A 123 11.41 -7.28 -9.99
N TYR A 124 12.14 -8.34 -9.63
CA TYR A 124 12.06 -8.99 -8.32
C TYR A 124 13.47 -9.24 -7.79
N GLU A 125 13.77 -8.69 -6.61
CA GLU A 125 15.03 -8.89 -5.90
C GLU A 125 14.88 -10.07 -4.92
N ARG A 126 15.69 -11.13 -5.10
CA ARG A 126 15.79 -12.22 -4.12
C ARG A 126 16.71 -11.81 -2.98
N PHE A 127 16.17 -11.66 -1.78
CA PHE A 127 16.94 -11.24 -0.60
C PHE A 127 17.17 -12.38 0.42
N TRP A 128 16.51 -13.52 0.26
CA TRP A 128 16.70 -14.70 1.12
C TRP A 128 16.36 -15.99 0.37
N MET A 129 17.05 -17.09 0.68
CA MET A 129 16.81 -18.41 0.07
C MET A 129 17.37 -19.56 0.93
N LYS A 130 16.54 -20.54 1.32
CA LYS A 130 16.97 -21.79 1.99
C LYS A 130 16.08 -22.96 1.57
N PHE A 131 16.64 -24.17 1.46
CA PHE A 131 15.91 -25.41 1.13
C PHE A 131 15.08 -25.33 -0.17
N ASN A 132 15.62 -24.65 -1.20
CA ASN A 132 14.92 -24.34 -2.46
C ASN A 132 13.65 -23.48 -2.26
N GLN A 133 13.55 -22.74 -1.16
CA GLN A 133 12.48 -21.78 -0.88
C GLN A 133 13.11 -20.38 -0.85
N ALA A 134 12.50 -19.41 -1.52
CA ALA A 134 13.08 -18.08 -1.70
C ALA A 134 12.08 -16.98 -1.36
N PHE A 135 12.58 -15.86 -0.84
CA PHE A 135 11.79 -14.65 -0.58
C PHE A 135 12.23 -13.52 -1.51
N TRP A 136 11.23 -12.84 -2.06
CA TRP A 136 11.37 -11.89 -3.16
C TRP A 136 10.72 -10.55 -2.82
N ARG A 137 11.43 -9.48 -3.12
CA ARG A 137 10.96 -8.10 -3.01
C ARG A 137 10.62 -7.60 -4.41
N PRO A 138 9.37 -7.17 -4.68
CA PRO A 138 9.08 -6.52 -5.95
C PRO A 138 9.81 -5.17 -6.02
N THR A 139 10.36 -4.85 -7.18
CA THR A 139 10.79 -3.49 -7.53
C THR A 139 9.64 -2.85 -8.29
N CYS A 140 9.08 -1.77 -7.76
CA CYS A 140 7.97 -1.08 -8.38
C CYS A 140 8.43 -0.03 -9.41
N PRO A 141 7.61 0.28 -10.43
CA PRO A 141 7.84 1.44 -11.27
C PRO A 141 7.77 2.74 -10.45
N ALA A 142 8.37 3.82 -10.96
CA ALA A 142 8.34 5.13 -10.30
C ALA A 142 6.90 5.64 -10.09
N GLY A 143 6.62 6.19 -8.91
CA GLY A 143 5.27 6.60 -8.51
C GLY A 143 4.40 5.45 -7.97
N TYR A 144 4.94 4.25 -7.77
CA TYR A 144 4.22 3.11 -7.19
C TYR A 144 4.98 2.50 -6.01
N ALA A 145 4.24 2.19 -4.95
CA ALA A 145 4.72 1.56 -3.73
C ALA A 145 4.48 0.05 -3.69
N ARG A 146 5.39 -0.66 -3.02
CA ARG A 146 5.23 -2.07 -2.61
C ARG A 146 4.75 -2.14 -1.16
N PHE A 147 3.89 -3.11 -0.88
CA PHE A 147 3.25 -3.29 0.43
C PHE A 147 3.56 -4.62 1.11
N GLY A 148 4.20 -5.55 0.40
CA GLY A 148 4.57 -6.86 0.93
C GLY A 148 5.75 -7.47 0.19
N ILE A 149 5.90 -8.77 0.39
CA ILE A 149 6.89 -9.63 -0.26
C ILE A 149 6.20 -10.89 -0.78
N LEU A 150 6.90 -11.63 -1.63
CA LEU A 150 6.48 -12.94 -2.10
C LEU A 150 7.45 -14.03 -1.61
N ALA A 151 6.91 -15.23 -1.44
CA ALA A 151 7.68 -16.45 -1.25
C ALA A 151 7.45 -17.42 -2.41
N THR A 152 8.46 -18.23 -2.74
CA THR A 152 8.32 -19.25 -3.80
C THR A 152 9.02 -20.56 -3.44
N VAL A 153 8.51 -21.66 -4.01
CA VAL A 153 9.16 -22.97 -4.02
C VAL A 153 10.09 -23.11 -5.23
N GLN A 154 11.03 -24.05 -5.11
CA GLN A 154 11.98 -24.44 -6.17
C GLN A 154 12.84 -23.28 -6.71
N ASP A 155 13.08 -22.26 -5.88
CA ASP A 155 13.79 -21.01 -6.25
C ASP A 155 13.23 -20.33 -7.53
N LYS A 156 11.95 -20.59 -7.84
CA LYS A 156 11.30 -20.00 -9.02
C LYS A 156 11.10 -18.52 -8.76
N LYS A 157 11.54 -17.67 -9.69
CA LYS A 157 11.22 -16.24 -9.69
C LYS A 157 9.69 -16.07 -9.77
N PRO A 158 9.08 -15.13 -9.01
CA PRO A 158 7.67 -14.77 -9.18
C PRO A 158 7.32 -14.40 -10.62
N VAL A 159 6.05 -14.61 -10.97
CA VAL A 159 5.48 -14.22 -12.27
C VAL A 159 4.61 -12.98 -12.13
N ASP A 160 4.37 -12.30 -13.25
CA ASP A 160 3.47 -11.14 -13.28
C ASP A 160 2.06 -11.56 -12.84
N GLY A 161 1.46 -10.77 -11.96
CA GLY A 161 0.20 -11.09 -11.30
C GLY A 161 0.32 -11.85 -9.97
N ASP A 162 1.51 -12.30 -9.55
CA ASP A 162 1.70 -12.79 -8.18
C ASP A 162 1.49 -11.67 -7.15
N ILE A 163 2.01 -10.48 -7.43
CA ILE A 163 1.89 -9.26 -6.61
C ILE A 163 1.74 -8.03 -7.52
N TYR A 164 1.14 -6.98 -6.99
CA TYR A 164 1.05 -5.68 -7.63
C TYR A 164 1.60 -4.57 -6.74
N CYS A 165 2.14 -3.55 -7.40
CA CYS A 165 2.46 -2.26 -6.80
C CYS A 165 1.22 -1.35 -6.90
N VAL A 166 1.01 -0.49 -5.90
CA VAL A 166 -0.10 0.48 -5.87
C VAL A 166 0.47 1.88 -6.04
N ASN A 167 -0.21 2.75 -6.78
CA ASN A 167 0.20 4.14 -6.98
C ASN A 167 0.43 4.83 -5.61
N GLU A 168 1.51 5.61 -5.48
CA GLU A 168 1.87 6.32 -4.25
C GLU A 168 0.80 7.33 -3.80
N GLU A 169 -0.12 7.75 -4.65
CA GLU A 169 -1.26 8.59 -4.26
C GLU A 169 -2.18 7.91 -3.21
N TYR A 170 -2.26 6.57 -3.21
CA TYR A 170 -3.01 5.79 -2.21
C TYR A 170 -2.20 5.51 -0.94
N ALA A 171 -0.94 5.96 -0.89
CA ALA A 171 0.04 5.55 0.10
C ALA A 171 0.42 6.70 1.04
N LEU A 172 0.16 6.53 2.34
CA LEU A 172 0.75 7.39 3.37
C LEU A 172 2.18 6.92 3.68
N LYS A 173 3.11 7.86 3.77
CA LYS A 173 4.46 7.65 4.30
C LYS A 173 4.46 7.92 5.80
N GLY A 174 4.98 7.00 6.60
CA GLY A 174 4.95 7.15 8.06
C GLY A 174 5.91 6.24 8.83
N SER A 175 5.87 6.37 10.16
CA SER A 175 6.58 5.51 11.10
C SER A 175 5.82 4.19 11.31
N MET A 176 6.58 3.08 11.36
CA MET A 176 6.06 1.76 11.72
C MET A 176 6.45 1.39 13.15
N VAL A 177 5.50 0.82 13.88
CA VAL A 177 5.79 -0.01 15.06
C VAL A 177 6.01 -1.44 14.55
N TRP A 178 7.17 -2.02 14.87
CA TRP A 178 7.58 -3.32 14.36
C TRP A 178 7.44 -4.41 15.41
N GLU A 179 6.72 -5.48 15.05
CA GLU A 179 6.55 -6.68 15.86
C GLU A 179 7.33 -7.82 15.21
N LEU A 180 8.32 -8.40 15.89
CA LEU A 180 9.05 -9.57 15.37
C LEU A 180 8.13 -10.79 15.41
N ILE A 181 7.69 -11.28 14.25
CA ILE A 181 6.81 -12.46 14.18
C ILE A 181 7.60 -13.75 13.94
N TRP A 182 8.68 -13.75 13.15
CA TRP A 182 9.51 -14.94 12.96
C TRP A 182 10.99 -14.62 12.76
N LYS A 183 11.85 -15.58 13.07
CA LYS A 183 13.28 -15.53 12.77
C LYS A 183 13.82 -16.91 12.39
N TRP A 184 14.78 -16.90 11.47
CA TRP A 184 15.66 -18.01 11.19
C TRP A 184 17.09 -17.58 11.53
N ASP A 185 17.60 -18.03 12.68
CA ASP A 185 18.94 -17.73 13.18
C ASP A 185 19.85 -18.96 13.28
N ARG A 186 19.30 -20.16 12.99
CA ARG A 186 19.95 -21.48 13.03
C ARG A 186 21.13 -21.64 12.05
N ASP A 187 21.25 -20.75 11.07
CA ASP A 187 22.33 -20.74 10.08
C ASP A 187 23.12 -19.42 10.18
N ALA A 188 24.44 -19.51 10.29
CA ALA A 188 25.30 -18.34 10.38
C ALA A 188 25.37 -17.53 9.07
N TYR A 189 25.10 -18.13 7.91
CA TYR A 189 25.25 -17.46 6.62
C TYR A 189 23.91 -17.06 5.98
N ASN A 190 22.79 -17.49 6.57
CA ASN A 190 21.49 -17.43 5.92
C ASN A 190 20.35 -17.03 6.88
N ARG A 191 20.56 -15.95 7.63
CA ARG A 191 19.55 -15.48 8.59
C ARG A 191 18.46 -14.69 7.90
N ALA A 192 17.23 -14.93 8.34
CA ALA A 192 16.08 -14.10 8.08
C ALA A 192 15.42 -13.70 9.40
N VAL A 193 14.77 -12.56 9.37
CA VAL A 193 13.76 -12.14 10.33
C VAL A 193 12.51 -11.75 9.55
N ILE A 194 11.35 -11.82 10.16
CA ILE A 194 10.08 -11.41 9.55
C ILE A 194 9.42 -10.57 10.62
N PHE A 195 9.28 -9.28 10.34
CA PHE A 195 8.52 -8.37 11.18
C PHE A 195 7.13 -8.15 10.59
N LYS A 196 6.14 -7.89 11.45
CA LYS A 196 4.86 -7.30 11.11
C LYS A 196 4.92 -5.81 11.42
N GLY A 197 4.75 -4.96 10.42
CA GLY A 197 4.54 -3.53 10.61
C GLY A 197 3.11 -3.26 11.09
N LYS A 198 2.96 -2.37 12.07
CA LYS A 198 1.72 -1.67 12.43
C LYS A 198 1.92 -0.18 12.21
N SER A 199 0.89 0.52 11.77
CA SER A 199 0.97 1.95 11.55
C SER A 199 1.05 2.72 12.87
N GLY A 200 1.88 3.78 12.91
CA GLY A 200 1.81 4.79 13.97
C GLY A 200 0.56 5.68 13.88
N GLN A 201 -0.27 5.53 12.84
CA GLN A 201 -1.49 6.30 12.60
C GLN A 201 -2.67 5.37 12.25
N PRO A 202 -3.09 4.45 13.16
CA PRO A 202 -4.08 3.42 12.87
C PRO A 202 -5.45 3.96 12.42
N ASP A 203 -5.81 5.18 12.82
CA ASP A 203 -7.06 5.83 12.39
C ASP A 203 -7.05 6.24 10.91
N LYS A 204 -5.85 6.44 10.33
CA LYS A 204 -5.66 6.94 8.95
C LYS A 204 -5.21 5.88 7.96
N THR A 205 -4.78 4.71 8.43
CA THR A 205 -4.18 3.67 7.58
C THR A 205 -4.85 2.31 7.76
N VAL A 206 -4.86 1.50 6.70
CA VAL A 206 -5.10 0.06 6.83
C VAL A 206 -3.84 -0.61 7.34
N ASP A 207 -3.95 -1.39 8.41
CA ASP A 207 -2.87 -2.27 8.90
C ASP A 207 -2.66 -3.43 7.92
N LEU A 208 -1.79 -3.21 6.94
CA LEU A 208 -1.26 -4.25 6.07
C LEU A 208 -0.15 -5.01 6.78
N ILE A 209 -0.11 -6.33 6.62
CA ILE A 209 1.02 -7.16 7.07
C ILE A 209 2.21 -6.89 6.14
N THR A 210 2.89 -5.78 6.38
CA THR A 210 4.16 -5.46 5.73
C THR A 210 5.21 -6.35 6.35
N VAL A 211 5.58 -7.42 5.64
CA VAL A 211 6.72 -8.25 6.03
C VAL A 211 8.01 -7.67 5.50
N LEU A 212 8.93 -7.38 6.43
CA LEU A 212 10.32 -7.10 6.10
C LEU A 212 11.23 -8.22 6.60
N VAL A 213 12.17 -8.59 5.73
CA VAL A 213 13.27 -9.50 6.01
C VAL A 213 14.60 -8.78 5.82
N ALA A 214 15.45 -8.85 6.85
CA ALA A 214 16.76 -8.22 6.90
C ALA A 214 17.88 -9.30 6.97
N PRO A 215 18.90 -9.24 6.08
CA PRO A 215 20.05 -10.13 6.16
C PRO A 215 21.00 -9.74 7.32
N LYS A 216 20.94 -10.56 8.37
CA LYS A 216 21.90 -10.81 9.48
C LYS A 216 22.57 -9.66 10.26
N ASN A 217 23.14 -8.63 9.66
CA ASN A 217 24.15 -7.80 10.37
C ASN A 217 23.57 -6.91 11.47
N THR A 218 22.28 -6.57 11.35
CA THR A 218 21.54 -5.84 12.37
C THR A 218 20.18 -6.49 12.56
N TYR A 219 19.89 -6.99 13.77
CA TYR A 219 18.50 -7.29 14.20
C TYR A 219 17.71 -6.00 14.50
N GLN A 220 18.16 -4.86 13.94
CA GLN A 220 17.47 -3.59 14.07
C GLN A 220 16.18 -3.66 13.27
N SER A 221 15.12 -3.06 13.82
CA SER A 221 13.98 -2.68 13.00
C SER A 221 14.49 -1.82 11.83
N PRO A 222 13.93 -2.01 10.63
CA PRO A 222 14.46 -1.36 9.45
C PRO A 222 14.19 0.16 9.51
N SER A 223 15.04 0.94 8.84
CA SER A 223 14.99 2.41 8.86
C SER A 223 13.67 2.95 8.32
N GLN A 224 13.26 4.12 8.86
CA GLN A 224 11.95 4.74 8.63
C GLN A 224 11.67 5.08 7.15
N ASN A 225 10.39 5.33 6.84
CA ASN A 225 9.77 5.52 5.51
C ASN A 225 9.18 4.25 4.88
N TYR A 226 8.03 3.81 5.42
CA TYR A 226 7.18 2.78 4.81
C TYR A 226 5.90 3.39 4.25
N HIS A 227 5.33 2.69 3.27
CA HIS A 227 4.05 2.99 2.67
C HIS A 227 2.93 2.21 3.37
N PHE A 228 1.83 2.89 3.68
CA PHE A 228 0.58 2.33 4.20
C PHE A 228 -0.57 2.75 3.29
N LEU A 229 -1.59 1.90 3.09
CA LEU A 229 -2.79 2.35 2.38
C LEU A 229 -3.53 3.39 3.24
N SER A 230 -3.81 4.57 2.69
CA SER A 230 -4.66 5.57 3.35
C SER A 230 -6.09 5.08 3.40
N LYS A 231 -6.70 5.06 4.59
CA LYS A 231 -8.13 4.76 4.78
C LYS A 231 -9.03 5.72 4.01
N GLU A 232 -8.58 6.93 3.68
CA GLU A 232 -9.39 7.90 2.92
C GLU A 232 -9.82 7.38 1.54
N PHE A 233 -9.04 6.47 0.94
CA PHE A 233 -9.35 5.89 -0.37
C PHE A 233 -10.07 4.54 -0.28
N ILE A 234 -10.26 4.00 0.92
CA ILE A 234 -10.69 2.62 1.13
C ILE A 234 -12.18 2.55 1.42
N VAL A 235 -12.87 1.68 0.69
CA VAL A 235 -14.25 1.25 0.93
C VAL A 235 -14.18 -0.21 1.35
N GLU A 236 -14.64 -0.53 2.56
CA GLU A 236 -14.70 -1.92 3.03
C GLU A 236 -15.85 -2.65 2.33
N GLU A 237 -15.59 -3.82 1.76
CA GLU A 237 -16.66 -4.75 1.37
C GLU A 237 -17.12 -5.53 2.60
N ASN A 238 -18.41 -5.40 2.93
CA ASN A 238 -19.12 -6.21 3.92
C ASN A 238 -19.30 -7.66 3.44
#